data_AF-A0A7V4G6S8-F1
#
_entry.id   AF-A0A7V4G6S8-F1
#
_cell.length_a   1.000
_cell.length_b   1.000
_cell.length_c   1.000
_cell.angle_alpha   90.00
_cell.angle_beta   90.00
_cell.angle_gamma   90.00
#
_symmetry.space_group_name_H-M   'P 1'
#
loop_
_entity.id
_entity.type
_entity.pdbx_description
1 polymer ?
#
loop_
_entity_poly.entity_id
_entity_poly.type
_entity_poly.pdbx_seq_one_letter_code
_entity_poly.pdbx_strand_id
1 'polypeptide(L)'
;MGKDSHIPAGSTPWPPGDWFLDWTSSVDLIAVERQEVLVRGNTAFQEYEIFVGALWGKTLILDGRLQSAEVDEFIYHEALVHPALVAHPDP
;
A
#
# COMPACT_ATOMS: atom_id res chain seq x y z
N MET A 1 11.98 -1.99 -10.71
CA MET A 1 13.26 -1.38 -10.26
C MET A 1 13.20 -1.35 -8.74
N GLY A 2 13.37 -2.52 -8.11
CA GLY A 2 13.36 -2.65 -6.66
C GLY A 2 14.62 -2.03 -6.09
N LYS A 3 14.45 -1.20 -5.07
CA LYS A 3 15.56 -0.76 -4.21
C LYS A 3 15.02 -0.69 -2.81
N ASP A 4 15.52 -1.60 -1.99
CA ASP A 4 15.47 -1.53 -0.54
C ASP A 4 15.75 -0.09 -0.11
N SER A 5 14.71 0.62 0.32
CA SER A 5 14.87 1.95 0.92
C SER A 5 15.34 1.76 2.35
N HIS A 6 16.54 1.21 2.52
CA HIS A 6 17.28 1.36 3.78
C HIS A 6 17.64 2.83 3.92
N ILE A 7 16.86 3.53 4.73
CA ILE A 7 17.21 4.87 5.21
C ILE A 7 18.48 4.73 6.06
N PRO A 8 19.60 5.42 5.72
CA PRO A 8 20.82 5.34 6.50
C PRO A 8 20.58 5.82 7.94
N ALA A 9 21.09 5.09 8.93
CA ALA A 9 21.05 5.52 10.32
C ALA A 9 21.97 6.73 10.53
N GLY A 10 21.37 7.93 10.65
CA GLY A 10 22.07 9.18 10.88
C GLY A 10 21.20 10.40 10.56
N SER A 11 20.37 10.80 11.54
CA SER A 11 19.52 12.00 11.56
C SER A 11 18.67 12.25 10.31
N THR A 12 17.76 11.32 9.99
CA THR A 12 16.60 11.66 9.19
C THR A 12 15.67 12.61 9.96
N PRO A 13 14.96 13.55 9.28
CA PRO A 13 13.98 14.42 9.92
C PRO A 13 12.68 13.69 10.32
N TRP A 14 12.62 12.36 10.15
CA TRP A 14 11.44 11.56 10.40
C TRP A 14 11.33 11.16 11.88
N PRO A 15 10.11 11.02 12.42
CA PRO A 15 9.94 10.35 13.70
C PRO A 15 10.51 8.92 13.65
N PRO A 16 11.01 8.38 14.78
CA PRO A 16 11.40 6.97 14.86
C PRO A 16 10.22 6.07 14.48
N GLY A 17 10.47 5.01 13.71
CA GLY A 17 9.44 4.06 13.28
C GLY A 17 9.88 3.22 12.09
N ASP A 18 9.10 2.20 11.75
CA ASP A 18 9.20 1.48 10.48
C ASP A 18 8.26 2.16 9.48
N TRP A 19 8.79 2.65 8.36
CA TRP A 19 8.04 3.50 7.42
C TRP A 19 7.90 2.83 6.06
N PHE A 20 6.66 2.72 5.57
CA PHE A 20 6.37 2.46 4.17
C PHE A 20 6.36 3.78 3.39
N LEU A 21 7.07 3.80 2.27
CA LEU A 21 7.20 4.96 1.40
C LEU A 21 6.60 4.63 0.04
N ASP A 22 5.54 5.35 -0.33
CA ASP A 22 4.90 5.21 -1.63
C ASP A 22 5.19 6.44 -2.50
N TRP A 23 5.81 6.19 -3.65
CA TRP A 23 6.15 7.20 -4.65
C TRP A 23 5.37 6.89 -5.93
N THR A 24 4.26 7.59 -6.15
CA THR A 24 3.42 7.40 -7.33
C THR A 24 3.93 8.16 -8.55
N SER A 25 4.70 9.22 -8.35
CA SER A 25 5.42 9.95 -9.40
C SER A 25 6.78 10.45 -8.91
N SER A 26 7.48 11.23 -9.76
CA SER A 26 8.76 11.84 -9.40
C SER A 26 8.64 13.07 -8.49
N VAL A 27 7.42 13.52 -8.17
CA VAL A 27 7.18 14.79 -7.46
C VAL A 27 6.38 14.64 -6.17
N ASP A 28 5.87 13.46 -5.85
CA ASP A 28 5.05 13.18 -4.69
C ASP A 28 5.53 11.95 -3.92
N LEU A 29 5.33 11.98 -2.60
CA LEU A 29 5.63 10.91 -1.66
C LEU A 29 4.52 10.86 -0.63
N ILE A 30 4.06 9.65 -0.34
CA ILE A 30 3.26 9.35 0.84
C ILE A 30 4.09 8.45 1.75
N ALA A 31 4.24 8.84 3.02
CA ALA A 31 4.91 8.04 4.02
C ALA A 31 3.92 7.66 5.12
N VAL A 32 3.85 6.37 5.44
CA VAL A 32 3.03 5.85 6.55
C VAL A 32 3.84 4.93 7.43
N GLU A 33 3.62 5.00 8.73
CA GLU A 33 4.26 4.09 9.68
C GLU A 33 3.57 2.72 9.64
N ARG A 34 4.37 1.67 9.50
CA ARG A 34 3.97 0.28 9.73
C ARG A 34 4.00 0.04 11.23
N GLN A 35 2.83 -0.17 11.84
CA GLN A 35 2.74 -0.51 13.25
C GLN A 35 3.04 -1.99 13.48
N GLU A 36 2.59 -2.85 12.56
CA GLU A 36 2.81 -4.30 12.62
C GLU A 36 2.86 -4.88 11.20
N VAL A 37 3.91 -5.63 10.86
CA VAL A 37 3.95 -6.43 9.62
C VAL A 37 3.37 -7.80 9.91
N LEU A 38 2.21 -8.11 9.31
CA LEU A 38 1.50 -9.37 9.53
C LEU A 38 2.14 -10.53 8.76
N VAL A 39 2.51 -10.28 7.50
CA VAL A 39 3.20 -11.26 6.64
C VAL A 39 3.94 -10.55 5.53
N ARG A 40 5.06 -11.14 5.10
CA ARG A 40 5.80 -10.74 3.90
C ARG A 40 6.45 -11.96 3.24
N GLY A 41 6.64 -11.90 1.94
CA GLY A 41 7.32 -12.96 1.22
C GLY A 41 7.36 -12.74 -0.29
N ASN A 42 7.79 -13.78 -1.00
CA ASN A 42 7.82 -13.80 -2.45
C ASN A 42 7.01 -14.98 -2.96
N THR A 43 6.25 -14.75 -4.02
CA THR A 43 5.61 -15.81 -4.80
C THR A 43 6.44 -16.09 -6.05
N ALA A 44 5.95 -16.97 -6.93
CA ALA A 44 6.54 -17.14 -8.25
C ALA A 44 6.39 -15.89 -9.15
N PHE A 45 5.57 -14.91 -8.76
CA PHE A 45 5.18 -13.78 -9.61
C PHE A 45 5.61 -12.42 -9.07
N GLN A 46 5.55 -12.22 -7.75
CA GLN A 46 5.72 -10.92 -7.11
C GLN A 46 6.08 -11.04 -5.63
N GLU A 47 6.67 -9.99 -5.09
CA GLU A 47 6.81 -9.75 -3.65
C GLU A 47 5.46 -9.32 -3.07
N TYR A 48 5.14 -9.77 -1.85
CA TYR A 48 3.96 -9.33 -1.14
C TYR A 48 4.27 -8.98 0.31
N GLU A 49 3.55 -8.00 0.83
CA GLU A 49 3.55 -7.63 2.24
C GLU A 49 2.12 -7.24 2.65
N ILE A 50 1.72 -7.65 3.85
CA ILE A 50 0.52 -7.13 4.51
C ILE A 50 0.95 -6.59 5.87
N PHE A 51 0.66 -5.32 6.12
CA PHE A 51 0.94 -4.66 7.40
C PHE A 51 -0.29 -3.92 7.92
N VAL A 52 -0.30 -3.62 9.22
CA VAL A 52 -1.27 -2.73 9.87
C VAL A 52 -0.62 -1.36 10.05
N GLY A 53 -1.23 -0.33 9.50
CA GLY A 53 -0.79 1.06 9.64
C GLY A 53 -1.84 1.92 10.36
N ALA A 54 -1.40 3.02 10.96
CA ALA A 54 -2.28 3.92 11.73
C ALA A 54 -3.36 4.61 10.88
N LEU A 55 -3.04 4.90 9.61
CA LEU A 55 -3.92 5.65 8.70
C LEU A 55 -4.84 4.76 7.87
N TRP A 56 -4.34 3.58 7.48
CA TRP A 56 -4.94 2.74 6.43
C TRP A 56 -5.43 1.38 6.92
N GLY A 57 -5.25 1.05 8.20
CA GLY A 57 -5.57 -0.27 8.73
C GLY A 57 -4.70 -1.34 8.07
N LYS A 58 -5.27 -2.53 7.83
CA LYS A 58 -4.59 -3.58 7.06
C LYS A 58 -4.38 -3.13 5.61
N THR A 59 -3.13 -3.11 5.18
CA THR A 59 -2.72 -2.63 3.86
C THR A 59 -1.98 -3.74 3.11
N LEU A 60 -2.41 -4.02 1.88
CA LEU A 60 -1.75 -4.96 0.96
C LEU A 60 -0.78 -4.20 0.04
N ILE A 61 0.48 -4.65 0.05
CA ILE A 61 1.55 -4.17 -0.82
C ILE A 61 1.98 -5.32 -1.74
N LEU A 62 2.15 -5.03 -3.03
CA LEU A 62 2.72 -5.95 -4.02
C LEU A 62 3.86 -5.26 -4.76
N ASP A 63 5.03 -5.89 -4.86
CA ASP A 63 6.25 -5.33 -5.48
C ASP A 63 6.57 -3.89 -5.01
N GLY A 64 6.37 -3.63 -3.71
CA GLY A 64 6.57 -2.32 -3.10
C GLY A 64 5.53 -1.25 -3.46
N ARG A 65 4.38 -1.64 -4.02
CA ARG A 65 3.27 -0.74 -4.42
C ARG A 65 2.02 -1.00 -3.58
N LEU A 66 1.42 0.06 -3.04
CA LEU A 66 0.12 -0.03 -2.37
C LEU A 66 -0.95 -0.51 -3.35
N GLN A 67 -1.72 -1.53 -2.96
CA GLN A 67 -2.80 -2.09 -3.78
C GLN A 67 -4.18 -1.82 -3.17
N SER A 68 -4.31 -2.05 -1.86
CA SER A 68 -5.58 -1.95 -1.16
C SER A 68 -5.35 -1.69 0.33
N ALA A 69 -6.16 -0.82 0.90
CA ALA A 69 -6.17 -0.47 2.32
C ALA A 69 -7.57 -0.65 2.89
N GLU A 70 -7.67 -1.28 4.06
CA GLU A 70 -8.93 -1.61 4.74
C GLU A 70 -9.87 -0.41 4.91
N VAL A 71 -9.32 0.79 5.11
CA VAL A 71 -10.12 1.99 5.41
C VAL A 71 -10.84 2.55 4.18
N ASP A 72 -10.30 2.38 2.97
CA ASP A 72 -10.79 3.08 1.77
C ASP A 72 -10.97 2.21 0.52
N GLU A 73 -10.60 0.93 0.57
CA GLU A 73 -10.69 0.01 -0.58
C GLU A 73 -12.10 -0.04 -1.20
N PHE A 74 -13.13 0.12 -0.37
CA PHE A 74 -14.52 0.11 -0.82
C PHE A 74 -14.77 1.18 -1.89
N ILE A 75 -14.10 2.34 -1.81
CA ILE A 75 -14.25 3.41 -2.80
C ILE A 75 -13.80 2.91 -4.19
N TYR A 76 -12.65 2.23 -4.25
CA TYR A 76 -12.14 1.68 -5.49
C TYR A 76 -13.02 0.53 -6.00
N HIS A 77 -13.33 -0.45 -5.15
CA HIS A 77 -14.04 -1.66 -5.58
C HIS A 77 -15.51 -1.37 -5.96
N GLU A 78 -16.20 -0.53 -5.19
CA GLU A 78 -17.58 -0.13 -5.53
C GLU A 78 -17.61 0.69 -6.82
N ALA A 79 -16.70 1.68 -6.98
CA ALA A 79 -16.64 2.49 -8.19
C ALA A 79 -16.19 1.69 -9.44
N LEU A 80 -15.37 0.66 -9.25
CA LEU A 80 -14.95 -0.24 -10.33
C LEU A 80 -16.10 -1.15 -10.79
N VAL A 81 -16.88 -1.68 -9.84
CA VAL A 81 -17.86 -2.73 -10.12
C VAL A 81 -19.26 -2.17 -10.36
N HIS A 82 -19.79 -1.35 -9.44
CA HIS A 82 -21.20 -1.00 -9.41
C HIS A 82 -21.66 -0.21 -10.64
N PRO A 83 -20.92 0.80 -11.16
CA PRO A 83 -21.37 1.53 -12.35
C PRO A 83 -21.60 0.63 -13.56
N ALA A 84 -20.73 -0.38 -13.76
CA ALA A 84 -20.86 -1.30 -14.89
C ALA A 84 -22.05 -2.26 -14.72
N LEU A 85 -22.20 -2.87 -13.54
CA LEU A 85 -23.26 -3.86 -13.30
C LEU A 85 -24.65 -3.22 -13.20
N VAL A 86 -24.77 -2.00 -12.66
CA VAL A 86 -26.04 -1.28 -12.58
C VAL A 86 -26.50 -0.77 -13.95
N ALA A 87 -25.57 -0.45 -14.85
CA ALA A 87 -25.90 0.06 -16.18
C ALA A 87 -26.34 -1.04 -17.17
N HIS A 88 -25.95 -2.30 -16.95
CA HIS A 88 -26.33 -3.41 -17.81
C HIS A 88 -27.70 -3.98 -17.40
N PRO A 89 -28.64 -4.22 -18.34
CA PRO A 89 -30.01 -4.64 -18.01
C PRO A 89 -30.13 -6.09 -17.50
N ASP A 90 -29.11 -6.93 -17.75
CA ASP A 90 -29.03 -8.33 -17.31
C ASP A 90 -27.56 -8.69 -17.03
N PRO A 91 -26.98 -8.17 -15.93
CA PRO A 91 -25.55 -8.23 -15.62
C PRO A 91 -25.05 -9.62 -15.18
#